data_AF-A0A1I2XXT9-F1
#
_entry.id   AF-A0A1I2XXT9-F1
#
_cell.length_a   1.000
_cell.length_b   1.000
_cell.length_c   1.000
_cell.angle_alpha   90.00
_cell.angle_beta   90.00
_cell.angle_gamma   90.00
#
_symmetry.space_group_name_H-M   'P 1'
#
loop_
_entity.id
_entity.type
_entity.pdbx_description
1 polymer ?
#
loop_
_entity_poly.entity_id
_entity_poly.type
_entity_poly.pdbx_seq_one_letter_code
_entity_poly.pdbx_strand_id
1 'polypeptide(L)'
;MVSSESKLLSALCHGSLFIGMPIIIPLVIYLFRKEDEYVNHHAREALAMHIISIILGLVVGISCLLLIGLLLVIPLAILGIIYAIFAVVAIVKSLSGEYYYYPITTKYAKSWFQ
;
A
#
# COMPACT_ATOMS: atom_id res chain seq x y z
N MET A 1 22.81 9.50 -2.25
CA MET A 1 22.61 8.24 -1.49
C MET A 1 21.32 8.42 -0.71
N VAL A 2 20.38 7.48 -0.75
CA VAL A 2 19.12 7.61 0.02
C VAL A 2 19.45 7.52 1.51
N SER A 3 18.94 8.47 2.30
CA SER A 3 19.23 8.51 3.74
C SER A 3 18.59 7.33 4.48
N SER A 4 19.17 6.92 5.61
CA SER A 4 18.61 5.85 6.45
C SER A 4 17.20 6.19 6.96
N GLU A 5 16.95 7.46 7.26
CA GLU A 5 15.63 7.95 7.67
C GLU A 5 14.60 7.81 6.54
N SER A 6 14.97 8.22 5.31
CA SER A 6 14.11 8.10 4.12
C SER A 6 13.76 6.64 3.84
N LYS A 7 14.73 5.73 3.96
CA LYS A 7 14.52 4.27 3.84
C LYS A 7 13.54 3.75 4.88
N LEU A 8 13.69 4.16 6.13
CA LEU A 8 12.83 3.73 7.24
C LEU A 8 11.40 4.26 7.07
N LEU A 9 11.23 5.53 6.71
CA LEU A 9 9.92 6.12 6.44
C LEU A 9 9.22 5.44 5.26
N SER A 10 9.95 5.17 4.16
CA SER A 10 9.42 4.43 3.01
C SER A 10 9.00 3.00 3.40
N ALA A 11 9.80 2.31 4.21
CA ALA A 11 9.45 0.98 4.72
C ALA A 11 8.21 1.02 5.61
N LEU A 12 8.08 2.04 6.46
CA LEU A 12 6.90 2.24 7.31
C LEU A 12 5.64 2.50 6.50
N CYS A 13 5.73 3.19 5.36
CA CYS A 13 4.60 3.37 4.45
C CYS A 13 4.00 2.02 4.04
N HIS A 14 4.82 1.07 3.57
CA HIS A 14 4.34 -0.27 3.16
C HIS A 14 4.01 -1.16 4.36
N GLY A 15 4.79 -1.07 5.44
CA GLY A 15 4.61 -1.84 6.67
C GLY A 15 3.38 -1.44 7.49
N SER A 16 2.81 -0.25 7.23
CA SER A 16 1.60 0.22 7.90
C SER A 16 0.39 -0.71 7.76
N LEU A 17 0.38 -1.55 6.70
CA LEU A 17 -0.53 -2.68 6.55
C LEU A 17 -0.54 -3.60 7.78
N PHE A 18 0.65 -4.00 8.24
CA PHE A 18 0.83 -4.96 9.35
C PHE A 18 0.64 -4.31 10.73
N ILE A 19 0.68 -2.98 10.80
CA ILE A 19 0.44 -2.19 12.01
C ILE A 19 -1.06 -1.86 12.15
N GLY A 20 -1.88 -2.14 11.13
CA GLY A 20 -3.31 -1.83 11.14
C GLY A 20 -3.61 -0.35 10.90
N MET A 21 -2.65 0.44 10.42
CA MET A 21 -2.83 1.85 10.05
C MET A 21 -2.49 2.13 8.58
N PRO A 22 -3.01 1.35 7.63
CA PRO A 22 -2.63 1.37 6.21
C PRO A 22 -2.87 2.71 5.51
N ILE A 23 -3.80 3.53 6.00
CA ILE A 23 -4.07 4.85 5.42
C ILE A 23 -3.35 5.95 6.18
N ILE A 24 -3.47 5.97 7.50
CA ILE A 24 -3.03 7.09 8.33
C ILE A 24 -1.52 7.29 8.22
N ILE A 25 -0.72 6.21 8.37
CA ILE A 25 0.75 6.31 8.34
C ILE A 25 1.26 6.86 7.01
N PRO A 26 0.99 6.22 5.84
CA PRO A 26 1.53 6.71 4.59
C PRO A 26 0.89 8.04 4.16
N LEU A 27 -0.33 8.37 4.60
CA LEU A 27 -0.92 9.69 4.34
C LEU A 27 -0.19 10.81 5.08
N VAL A 28 0.08 10.62 6.37
CA VAL A 28 0.86 11.59 7.16
C VAL A 28 2.26 11.73 6.54
N ILE A 29 2.93 10.62 6.23
CA ILE A 29 4.26 10.67 5.59
C ILE A 29 4.20 11.39 4.24
N TYR A 30 3.22 11.09 3.39
CA TYR A 30 3.01 11.78 2.09
C TYR A 30 2.83 13.29 2.26
N LEU A 31 2.07 13.74 3.25
CA LEU A 31 1.80 15.16 3.46
C LEU A 31 3.00 15.93 4.02
N PHE A 32 3.78 15.31 4.92
CA PHE A 32 4.88 15.98 5.63
C PHE A 32 6.27 15.78 5.01
N ARG A 33 6.44 14.80 4.11
CA ARG A 33 7.73 14.49 3.45
C ARG A 33 7.70 14.69 1.94
N LYS A 34 6.95 15.68 1.46
CA LYS A 34 6.83 15.98 0.01
C LYS A 34 8.15 16.33 -0.68
N GLU A 35 9.06 16.97 0.05
CA GLU A 35 10.38 17.39 -0.47
C GLU A 35 11.35 16.22 -0.67
N ASP A 36 11.15 15.11 0.04
CA ASP A 36 11.91 13.89 -0.13
C ASP A 36 11.23 13.03 -1.20
N GLU A 37 11.72 13.13 -2.44
CA GLU A 37 11.16 12.42 -3.60
C GLU A 37 11.09 10.90 -3.39
N TYR A 38 12.07 10.32 -2.68
CA TYR A 38 12.10 8.89 -2.39
C TYR A 38 10.97 8.48 -1.45
N VAL A 39 10.81 9.21 -0.34
CA VAL A 39 9.75 8.96 0.63
C VAL A 39 8.39 9.24 0.03
N ASN A 40 8.25 10.35 -0.70
CA ASN A 40 7.02 10.75 -1.37
C ASN A 40 6.57 9.68 -2.38
N HIS A 41 7.48 9.12 -3.18
CA HIS A 41 7.21 8.01 -4.09
C HIS A 41 6.61 6.81 -3.35
N HIS A 42 7.31 6.30 -2.33
CA HIS A 42 6.86 5.11 -1.61
C HIS A 42 5.56 5.34 -0.82
N ALA A 43 5.34 6.56 -0.32
CA ALA A 43 4.10 6.92 0.36
C ALA A 43 2.89 6.89 -0.59
N ARG A 44 3.03 7.44 -1.81
CA ARG A 44 1.97 7.40 -2.85
C ARG A 44 1.66 5.99 -3.33
N GLU A 45 2.70 5.20 -3.58
CA GLU A 45 2.58 3.78 -3.97
C GLU A 45 1.86 2.97 -2.88
N ALA A 46 2.26 3.14 -1.61
CA ALA A 46 1.60 2.49 -0.48
C ALA A 46 0.14 2.92 -0.38
N LEU A 47 -0.16 4.22 -0.41
CA LEU A 47 -1.54 4.74 -0.33
C LEU A 47 -2.44 4.17 -1.40
N ALA A 48 -2.01 4.18 -2.67
CA ALA A 48 -2.81 3.64 -3.77
C ALA A 48 -3.11 2.15 -3.57
N MET A 49 -2.11 1.36 -3.15
CA MET A 49 -2.31 -0.06 -2.88
C MET A 49 -3.25 -0.31 -1.69
N HIS A 50 -3.09 0.42 -0.58
CA HIS A 50 -3.96 0.31 0.59
C HIS A 50 -5.41 0.67 0.27
N ILE A 51 -5.64 1.81 -0.40
CA ILE A 51 -6.98 2.30 -0.75
C ILE A 51 -7.71 1.28 -1.62
N ILE A 52 -7.05 0.77 -2.67
CA ILE A 52 -7.66 -0.20 -3.58
C ILE A 52 -7.98 -1.51 -2.85
N SER A 53 -7.07 -2.03 -2.04
CA SER A 53 -7.30 -3.24 -1.25
C SER A 53 -8.46 -3.09 -0.27
N ILE A 54 -8.59 -1.93 0.40
CA ILE A 54 -9.69 -1.65 1.32
C ILE A 54 -11.02 -1.57 0.56
N ILE A 55 -11.07 -0.87 -0.58
CA ILE A 55 -12.28 -0.77 -1.40
C ILE A 55 -12.73 -2.17 -1.86
N LEU A 56 -11.82 -3.01 -2.35
CA LEU A 56 -12.12 -4.38 -2.74
C LEU A 56 -12.70 -5.18 -1.57
N GLY A 57 -12.08 -5.10 -0.40
CA GLY A 57 -12.58 -5.75 0.81
C GLY A 57 -13.98 -5.28 1.21
N LEU A 58 -14.25 -3.97 1.14
CA LEU A 58 -15.56 -3.40 1.44
C LEU A 58 -16.64 -3.85 0.44
N VAL A 59 -16.34 -3.85 -0.85
CA VAL A 59 -17.27 -4.30 -1.90
C VAL A 59 -17.66 -5.77 -1.69
N VAL A 60 -16.68 -6.64 -1.43
CA VAL A 60 -16.93 -8.05 -1.14
C VAL A 60 -17.71 -8.21 0.17
N GLY A 61 -17.32 -7.49 1.23
CA GLY A 61 -17.99 -7.53 2.52
C GLY A 61 -19.47 -7.13 2.45
N ILE A 62 -19.79 -6.06 1.70
CA ILE A 62 -21.18 -5.64 1.46
C ILE A 62 -21.91 -6.70 0.63
N SER A 63 -21.26 -7.29 -0.38
CA SER A 63 -21.86 -8.34 -1.22
C SER A 63 -22.20 -9.61 -0.44
N CYS A 64 -21.56 -9.87 0.71
CA CYS A 64 -21.91 -10.99 1.58
C CYS A 64 -23.32 -10.86 2.17
N LEU A 65 -23.86 -9.64 2.32
CA LEU A 65 -25.26 -9.43 2.75
C LEU A 65 -26.27 -10.00 1.75
N LEU A 66 -25.87 -10.14 0.49
CA LEU A 66 -26.68 -10.71 -0.59
C LEU A 66 -26.42 -12.22 -0.80
N LEU A 67 -25.69 -12.89 0.10
CA LEU A 67 -25.20 -14.28 0.03
C LEU A 67 -24.24 -14.58 -1.14
N ILE A 68 -24.28 -13.83 -2.24
CA ILE A 68 -23.37 -13.96 -3.40
C ILE A 68 -21.93 -13.67 -3.00
N GLY A 69 -21.70 -12.73 -2.08
CA GLY A 69 -20.36 -12.37 -1.63
C GLY A 69 -19.61 -13.51 -0.94
N LEU A 70 -20.30 -14.53 -0.43
CA LEU A 70 -19.65 -15.67 0.23
C LEU A 70 -18.71 -16.43 -0.73
N LEU A 71 -19.08 -16.51 -2.01
CA LEU A 71 -18.24 -17.11 -3.06
C LEU A 71 -16.97 -16.29 -3.34
N LEU A 72 -16.98 -14.99 -3.05
CA LEU A 72 -15.87 -14.06 -3.29
C LEU A 72 -14.88 -13.98 -2.11
N VAL A 73 -15.22 -14.54 -0.95
CA VAL A 73 -14.35 -14.51 0.24
C VAL A 73 -13.04 -15.26 0.01
N ILE A 74 -13.08 -16.46 -0.59
CA ILE A 74 -11.87 -17.25 -0.87
C ILE A 74 -10.94 -16.52 -1.86
N PRO A 75 -11.42 -16.03 -3.03
CA PRO A 75 -10.60 -15.19 -3.91
C PRO A 75 -10.02 -13.95 -3.22
N LEU A 76 -10.81 -13.26 -2.41
CA LEU A 76 -10.34 -12.08 -1.67
C LEU A 76 -9.22 -12.43 -0.68
N ALA A 77 -9.34 -13.56 0.03
CA ALA A 77 -8.29 -14.02 0.94
C ALA A 77 -6.96 -14.30 0.21
N ILE A 78 -7.03 -14.93 -0.97
CA ILE A 78 -5.85 -15.18 -1.83
C ILE A 78 -5.22 -13.85 -2.26
N LEU A 79 -6.03 -12.88 -2.71
CA LEU A 79 -5.53 -11.54 -3.05
C LEU A 79 -4.90 -10.82 -1.85
N GLY A 80 -5.47 -10.99 -0.66
CA GLY A 80 -4.91 -10.46 0.59
C GLY A 80 -3.51 -11.03 0.88
N ILE A 81 -3.30 -12.33 0.66
CA ILE A 81 -1.98 -12.97 0.82
C ILE A 81 -0.99 -12.43 -0.23
N ILE A 82 -1.41 -12.35 -1.50
CA ILE A 82 -0.57 -11.80 -2.58
C ILE A 82 -0.17 -10.36 -2.26
N TYR A 83 -1.11 -9.56 -1.77
CA TYR A 83 -0.84 -8.21 -1.34
C TYR A 83 0.17 -8.16 -0.18
N ALA A 84 -0.01 -8.97 0.87
CA ALA A 84 0.94 -9.04 1.97
C ALA A 84 2.36 -9.37 1.48
N ILE A 85 2.49 -10.30 0.53
CA ILE A 85 3.79 -10.62 -0.09
C ILE A 85 4.37 -9.40 -0.80
N PHE A 86 3.59 -8.68 -1.62
CA PHE A 86 4.07 -7.46 -2.27
C PHE A 86 4.46 -6.37 -1.27
N ALA A 87 3.72 -6.20 -0.18
CA ALA A 87 4.07 -5.26 0.88
C ALA A 87 5.43 -5.60 1.51
N VAL A 88 5.69 -6.88 1.81
CA VAL A 88 7.01 -7.32 2.31
C VAL A 88 8.12 -7.05 1.30
N VAL A 89 7.90 -7.34 0.02
CA VAL A 89 8.88 -7.04 -1.04
C VAL A 89 9.15 -5.54 -1.13
N ALA A 90 8.10 -4.70 -1.03
CA ALA A 90 8.21 -3.25 -1.04
C ALA A 90 9.03 -2.74 0.14
N ILE A 91 8.81 -3.29 1.35
CA ILE A 91 9.60 -3.00 2.55
C ILE A 91 11.08 -3.31 2.29
N VAL A 92 11.40 -4.54 1.87
CA VAL A 92 12.78 -4.98 1.64
C VAL A 92 13.47 -4.09 0.61
N LYS A 93 12.82 -3.84 -0.53
CA LYS A 93 13.38 -2.97 -1.56
C LYS A 93 13.57 -1.53 -1.09
N SER A 94 12.63 -1.02 -0.29
CA SER A 94 12.76 0.33 0.25
C SER A 94 13.94 0.47 1.22
N LEU A 95 14.23 -0.56 2.03
CA LEU A 95 15.38 -0.58 2.93
C LEU A 95 16.71 -0.70 2.16
N SER A 96 16.71 -1.39 1.02
CA SER A 96 17.86 -1.41 0.09
C SER A 96 18.10 -0.05 -0.57
N GLY A 97 17.12 0.87 -0.55
CA GLY A 97 17.19 2.16 -1.25
C GLY A 97 16.76 2.07 -2.72
N GLU A 98 16.06 1.00 -3.09
CA GLU A 98 15.47 0.84 -4.42
C GLU A 98 14.05 1.42 -4.44
N TYR A 99 13.68 2.03 -5.57
CA TYR A 99 12.30 2.39 -5.83
C TYR A 99 11.47 1.13 -6.11
N TYR A 100 10.32 1.01 -5.46
CA TYR A 100 9.38 -0.07 -5.70
C TYR A 100 8.09 0.46 -6.33
N TYR A 101 7.60 -0.25 -7.33
CA TYR A 101 6.37 0.05 -8.05
C TYR A 101 5.44 -1.15 -7.89
N TYR A 102 4.25 -0.94 -7.34
CA TYR A 102 3.28 -2.03 -7.27
C TYR A 102 2.80 -2.38 -8.68
N PRO A 103 2.81 -3.67 -9.08
CA PRO A 103 2.50 -4.08 -10.45
C PRO A 103 1.13 -3.61 -10.96
N ILE A 104 0.14 -3.50 -10.07
CA ILE A 104 -1.25 -3.22 -10.43
C ILE A 104 -1.62 -1.75 -10.16
N THR A 105 -1.06 -1.16 -9.10
CA THR A 105 -1.58 0.09 -8.53
C THR A 105 -0.73 1.33 -8.83
N THR A 106 0.46 1.16 -9.42
CA THR A 106 1.37 2.30 -9.67
C THR A 106 0.76 3.41 -10.54
N LYS A 107 -0.09 3.04 -11.51
CA LYS A 107 -0.81 4.02 -12.34
C LYS A 107 -1.72 4.95 -11.51
N TYR A 108 -2.33 4.43 -10.44
CA TYR A 108 -3.19 5.19 -9.55
C TYR A 108 -2.37 6.03 -8.56
N ALA A 109 -1.23 5.52 -8.09
CA ALA A 109 -0.29 6.29 -7.29
C ALA A 109 0.17 7.56 -8.01
N LYS A 110 0.41 7.47 -9.33
CA LYS A 110 0.74 8.62 -10.18
C LYS A 110 -0.45 9.55 -10.43
N SER A 111 -1.66 9.00 -10.57
CA SER A 111 -2.86 9.76 -10.97
C SER A 111 -3.56 10.46 -9.80
N TRP A 112 -3.62 9.85 -8.61
CA TRP A 112 -4.40 10.35 -7.48
C TRP A 112 -3.62 11.32 -6.60
N PHE A 113 -2.31 11.13 -6.54
CA PHE A 113 -1.42 11.93 -5.74
C PHE A 113 -0.48 12.61 -6.72
N GLN A 114 -0.52 13.94 -6.81
CA GLN A 114 0.40 14.73 -7.63
C GLN A 114 1.36 15.50 -6.73
#